data_AF-A0A838VFE4-F1
#
_entry.id   AF-A0A838VFE4-F1
#
_cell.length_a   1.000
_cell.length_b   1.000
_cell.length_c   1.000
_cell.angle_alpha   90.00
_cell.angle_beta   90.00
_cell.angle_gamma   90.00
#
_symmetry.space_group_name_H-M   'P 1'
#
loop_
_entity.id
_entity.type
_entity.pdbx_description
1 polymer ?
#
loop_
_entity_poly.entity_id
_entity_poly.type
_entity_poly.pdbx_seq_one_letter_code
_entity_poly.pdbx_strand_id
1 'polypeptide(L)'
;MNKDERSPRVTVTLPEGSIDKLDRYAGAIKAKQASAAAYLLQVKLDEMEKTGEIPQQKLAGLTEQEFEQFKEFISLLLGDRTERNAVSFSLLGQLLKVEPERLSELYQLVIECRRANS
;
A
#
# COMPACT_ATOMS: atom_id res chain seq x y z
N MET A 1 13.41 23.12 10.20
CA MET A 1 14.06 22.30 11.26
C MET A 1 13.15 21.10 11.52
N ASN A 2 13.42 19.96 10.88
CA ASN A 2 12.68 18.73 11.17
C ASN A 2 13.30 18.07 12.39
N LYS A 3 12.50 17.87 13.44
CA LYS A 3 12.87 17.04 14.58
C LYS A 3 13.14 15.64 14.05
N ASP A 4 14.31 15.09 14.36
CA ASP A 4 14.63 13.68 14.14
C ASP A 4 13.48 12.83 14.71
N GLU A 5 12.63 12.29 13.83
CA GLU A 5 11.68 11.23 14.16
C GLU A 5 12.51 10.00 14.51
N ARG A 6 12.95 9.94 15.77
CA ARG A 6 13.62 8.77 16.30
C ARG A 6 12.64 7.61 16.15
N SER A 7 13.07 6.58 15.45
CA SER A 7 12.31 5.34 15.28
C SER A 7 11.77 4.88 16.65
N PRO A 8 10.49 4.47 16.72
CA PRO A 8 9.86 4.10 17.97
C PRO A 8 10.66 3.00 18.68
N ARG A 9 10.90 3.19 19.98
CA ARG A 9 11.60 2.19 20.80
C ARG A 9 10.62 1.08 21.14
N VAL A 10 10.94 -0.13 20.72
CA VAL A 10 10.18 -1.34 21.05
C VAL A 10 10.95 -2.13 22.11
N THR A 11 10.30 -2.40 23.23
CA THR A 11 10.84 -3.27 24.29
C THR A 11 10.19 -4.65 24.16
N VAL A 12 11.01 -5.70 24.13
CA VAL A 12 10.55 -7.09 23.97
C VAL A 12 11.05 -7.94 25.12
N THR A 13 10.17 -8.78 25.65
CA THR A 13 10.48 -9.78 26.67
C THR A 13 10.62 -11.14 25.99
N LEU A 14 11.73 -11.81 26.21
CA LEU A 14 11.97 -13.14 25.65
C LEU A 14 11.67 -14.23 26.69
N PRO A 15 11.09 -15.38 26.28
CA PRO A 15 10.92 -16.52 27.15
C PRO A 15 12.26 -17.07 27.67
N GLU A 16 12.22 -17.78 28.78
CA GLU A 16 13.38 -18.41 29.41
C GLU A 16 14.14 -19.31 28.42
N GLY A 17 15.48 -19.22 28.42
CA GLY A 17 16.35 -19.93 27.48
C GLY A 17 16.39 -19.39 26.04
N SER A 18 15.57 -18.39 25.69
CA SER A 18 15.64 -17.76 24.35
C SER A 18 16.77 -16.72 24.25
N ILE A 19 17.17 -16.12 25.38
CA ILE A 19 18.31 -15.20 25.46
C ILE A 19 19.60 -15.91 25.04
N ASP A 20 19.86 -17.12 25.55
CA ASP A 20 21.06 -17.89 25.21
C ASP A 20 21.09 -18.33 23.73
N LYS A 21 19.91 -18.54 23.12
CA LYS A 21 19.81 -18.82 21.69
C LYS A 21 20.16 -17.57 20.87
N LEU A 22 19.62 -16.42 21.27
CA LEU A 22 19.90 -15.15 20.62
C LEU A 22 21.38 -14.77 20.75
N ASP A 23 21.98 -15.00 21.92
CA ASP A 23 23.39 -14.70 22.17
C ASP A 23 24.32 -15.54 21.30
N ARG A 24 24.08 -16.86 21.21
CA ARG A 24 24.82 -17.76 20.32
C ARG A 24 24.70 -17.35 18.86
N TYR A 25 23.50 -16.99 18.41
CA TYR A 25 23.28 -16.53 17.05
C TYR A 25 24.02 -15.20 16.78
N ALA A 26 23.89 -14.23 17.69
CA ALA A 26 24.58 -12.94 17.60
C ALA A 26 26.11 -13.11 17.54
N GLY A 27 26.66 -14.02 18.34
CA GLY A 27 28.07 -14.40 18.30
C GLY A 27 28.49 -14.98 16.96
N ALA A 28 27.68 -15.86 16.36
CA ALA A 28 27.95 -16.46 15.05
C ALA A 28 28.01 -15.41 13.92
N ILE A 29 27.12 -14.42 13.95
CA ILE A 29 27.06 -13.35 12.94
C ILE A 29 27.90 -12.12 13.30
N LYS A 30 28.67 -12.18 14.40
CA LYS A 30 29.50 -11.07 14.93
C LYS A 30 28.72 -9.75 15.10
N ALA A 31 27.47 -9.84 15.54
CA ALA A 31 26.61 -8.69 15.77
C ALA A 31 26.25 -8.56 17.26
N LYS A 32 25.76 -7.37 17.65
CA LYS A 32 25.15 -7.20 18.98
C LYS A 32 23.79 -7.92 19.02
N GLN A 33 23.40 -8.42 20.20
CA GLN A 33 22.11 -9.09 20.40
C GLN A 33 20.92 -8.30 19.86
N ALA A 34 20.88 -6.98 20.09
CA ALA A 34 19.80 -6.13 19.60
C ALA A 34 19.72 -6.08 18.08
N SER A 35 20.87 -6.00 17.39
CA SER A 35 20.94 -6.03 15.93
C SER A 35 20.54 -7.40 15.37
N ALA A 36 20.98 -8.47 16.02
CA ALA A 36 20.59 -9.83 15.66
C ALA A 36 19.07 -10.06 15.83
N ALA A 37 18.49 -9.55 16.92
CA ALA A 37 17.05 -9.62 17.16
C ALA A 37 16.25 -8.82 16.13
N ALA A 38 16.70 -7.60 15.81
CA ALA A 38 16.09 -6.77 14.78
C ALA A 38 16.11 -7.46 13.41
N TYR A 39 17.24 -8.08 13.05
CA TYR A 39 17.36 -8.84 11.81
C TYR A 39 16.40 -10.05 11.78
N LEU A 40 16.35 -10.85 12.84
CA LEU A 40 15.44 -11.99 12.92
C LEU A 40 13.96 -11.57 12.85
N LEU A 41 13.62 -10.45 13.51
CA LEU A 41 12.28 -9.87 13.45
C LEU A 41 11.95 -9.44 12.02
N GLN A 42 12.86 -8.75 11.34
CA GLN A 42 12.67 -8.34 9.94
C GLN A 42 12.41 -9.56 9.04
N VAL A 43 13.27 -10.59 9.11
CA VAL A 43 13.11 -11.80 8.29
C VAL A 43 11.75 -12.45 8.54
N LYS A 44 11.29 -12.50 9.80
CA LYS A 44 9.99 -13.09 10.12
C LYS A 44 8.83 -12.25 9.61
N LEU A 45 8.92 -10.92 9.70
CA LEU A 45 7.91 -10.02 9.15
C LEU A 45 7.82 -10.16 7.62
N ASP A 46 8.95 -10.20 6.92
CA ASP A 46 8.99 -10.40 5.47
C ASP A 46 8.37 -11.76 5.06
N GLU A 47 8.58 -12.79 5.86
CA GLU A 47 8.00 -14.11 5.65
C GLU A 47 6.48 -14.10 5.87
N MET A 48 6.01 -13.46 6.95
CA MET A 48 4.59 -13.32 7.25
C MET A 48 3.85 -12.42 6.26
N GLU A 49 4.53 -11.44 5.66
CA GLU A 49 3.99 -10.64 4.57
C GLU A 49 3.80 -11.49 3.31
N LYS A 50 4.78 -12.36 2.98
CA LYS A 50 4.68 -13.29 1.84
C LYS A 50 3.61 -14.36 2.03
N THR A 51 3.38 -14.83 3.26
CA THR A 51 2.31 -15.81 3.55
C THR A 51 0.93 -15.15 3.68
N GLY A 52 0.87 -13.82 3.69
CA GLY A 52 -0.38 -13.06 3.87
C GLY A 52 -0.90 -13.07 5.31
N GLU A 53 -0.09 -13.48 6.28
CA GLU A 53 -0.42 -13.42 7.72
C GLU A 53 -0.40 -11.98 8.25
N ILE A 54 0.47 -11.12 7.70
CA ILE A 54 0.37 -9.67 7.92
C ILE A 54 -0.65 -9.12 6.94
N PRO A 55 -1.78 -8.56 7.42
CA PRO A 55 -2.71 -7.90 6.53
C PRO A 55 -1.97 -6.77 5.83
N GLN A 56 -1.88 -6.83 4.50
CA GLN A 56 -1.42 -5.69 3.73
C GLN A 56 -2.25 -4.48 4.15
N GLN A 57 -1.60 -3.37 4.49
CA GLN A 57 -2.30 -2.12 4.75
C GLN A 57 -3.06 -1.75 3.46
N LYS A 58 -4.32 -2.16 3.38
CA LYS A 58 -5.28 -1.61 2.42
C LYS A 58 -5.26 -0.12 2.66
N LEU A 59 -4.75 0.64 1.69
CA LEU A 59 -4.93 2.08 1.64
C LEU A 59 -6.42 2.36 1.91
N ALA A 60 -6.71 2.83 3.12
CA ALA A 60 -8.04 3.27 3.56
C ALA A 60 -9.23 2.41 3.10
N GLY A 61 -9.19 1.09 3.36
CA GLY A 61 -10.37 0.23 3.13
C GLY A 61 -10.71 -0.05 1.65
N LEU A 62 -9.82 0.32 0.72
CA LEU A 62 -9.98 -0.01 -0.69
C LEU A 62 -9.37 -1.36 -1.02
N THR A 63 -10.08 -2.14 -1.83
CA THR A 63 -9.55 -3.31 -2.51
C THR A 63 -8.59 -2.87 -3.63
N GLU A 64 -7.66 -3.75 -4.00
CA GLU A 64 -6.74 -3.52 -5.12
C GLU A 64 -7.50 -3.22 -6.42
N GLN A 65 -8.62 -3.92 -6.65
CA GLN A 65 -9.49 -3.68 -7.80
C GLN A 65 -10.08 -2.27 -7.81
N GLU A 66 -10.54 -1.75 -6.66
CA GLU A 66 -11.07 -0.38 -6.56
C GLU A 66 -9.99 0.66 -6.82
N PHE A 67 -8.78 0.42 -6.32
CA PHE A 67 -7.64 1.31 -6.54
C PHE A 67 -7.22 1.34 -8.02
N GLU A 68 -7.16 0.19 -8.68
CA GLU A 68 -6.86 0.11 -10.10
C GLU A 68 -7.95 0.76 -10.95
N GLN A 69 -9.23 0.57 -10.63
CA GLN A 69 -10.33 1.26 -11.29
C GLN A 69 -10.23 2.79 -11.15
N PHE A 70 -9.81 3.27 -9.96
CA PHE A 70 -9.60 4.71 -9.73
C PHE A 70 -8.45 5.25 -10.59
N LYS A 71 -7.31 4.56 -10.64
CA LYS A 71 -6.19 4.95 -11.51
C LYS A 71 -6.59 5.01 -12.98
N GLU A 72 -7.29 3.99 -13.46
CA GLU A 72 -7.74 3.90 -14.85
C GLU A 72 -8.68 5.05 -15.21
N PHE A 73 -9.56 5.45 -14.30
CA PHE A 73 -10.42 6.62 -14.50
C PHE A 73 -9.64 7.93 -14.58
N ILE A 74 -8.64 8.14 -13.71
CA ILE A 74 -7.77 9.33 -13.78
C ILE A 74 -7.01 9.35 -15.11
N SER A 75 -6.42 8.22 -15.54
CA SER A 75 -5.74 8.11 -16.83
C SER A 75 -6.66 8.44 -18.02
N LEU A 76 -7.93 8.03 -17.95
CA LEU A 76 -8.95 8.37 -18.95
C LEU A 76 -9.25 9.89 -18.96
N LEU A 77 -9.38 10.51 -17.79
CA LEU A 77 -9.60 11.96 -17.63
C LEU A 77 -8.37 12.82 -17.97
N LEU A 78 -7.16 12.27 -17.92
CA LEU A 78 -5.93 12.94 -18.37
C LEU A 78 -5.69 12.75 -19.88
N GLY A 79 -6.21 11.66 -20.46
CA GLY A 79 -6.10 11.38 -21.88
C GLY A 79 -4.93 10.48 -22.23
N ASP A 80 -4.25 9.94 -21.22
CA ASP A 80 -3.24 8.89 -21.34
C ASP A 80 -3.85 7.59 -21.87
N ARG A 81 -5.17 7.41 -21.67
CA ARG A 81 -5.99 6.40 -22.34
C ARG A 81 -7.23 7.03 -22.99
N THR A 82 -7.60 6.49 -24.14
CA THR A 82 -8.80 6.86 -24.90
C THR A 82 -9.91 5.82 -24.85
N GLU A 83 -9.60 4.58 -24.45
CA GLU A 83 -10.56 3.49 -24.40
C GLU A 83 -11.28 3.41 -23.04
N ARG A 84 -12.58 3.73 -23.04
CA ARG A 84 -13.45 3.66 -21.86
C ARG A 84 -13.70 2.23 -21.35
N ASN A 85 -13.40 1.20 -22.14
CA ASN A 85 -13.76 -0.19 -21.86
C ASN A 85 -13.10 -0.75 -20.59
N ALA A 86 -12.00 -0.16 -20.13
CA ALA A 86 -11.30 -0.56 -18.91
C ALA A 86 -11.92 0.00 -17.61
N VAL A 87 -12.87 0.94 -17.72
CA VAL A 87 -13.38 1.72 -16.57
C VAL A 87 -14.85 1.45 -16.30
N SER A 88 -15.14 0.99 -15.10
CA SER A 88 -16.49 0.75 -14.59
C SER A 88 -16.99 1.93 -13.75
N PHE A 89 -17.88 2.74 -14.33
CA PHE A 89 -18.50 3.87 -13.61
C PHE A 89 -19.42 3.43 -12.47
N SER A 90 -19.95 2.20 -12.50
CA SER A 90 -20.73 1.67 -11.38
C SER A 90 -19.86 1.36 -10.16
N LEU A 91 -18.70 0.74 -10.37
CA LEU A 91 -17.72 0.47 -9.29
C LEU A 91 -17.14 1.78 -8.75
N LEU A 92 -16.80 2.73 -9.63
CA LEU A 92 -16.33 4.05 -9.21
C LEU A 92 -17.39 4.87 -8.51
N GLY A 93 -18.65 4.77 -8.93
CA GLY A 93 -19.76 5.45 -8.28
C GLY A 93 -19.95 4.97 -6.85
N GLN A 94 -19.85 3.66 -6.61
CA GLN A 94 -19.86 3.08 -5.27
C GLN A 94 -18.66 3.54 -4.43
N LEU A 95 -17.47 3.53 -5.02
CA LEU A 95 -16.21 3.95 -4.39
C LEU A 95 -16.24 5.42 -3.96
N LEU A 96 -16.62 6.32 -4.88
CA LEU A 96 -16.59 7.76 -4.68
C LEU A 96 -17.87 8.31 -4.06
N LYS A 97 -18.89 7.46 -3.87
CA LYS A 97 -20.25 7.83 -3.46
C LYS A 97 -20.86 8.89 -4.37
N VAL A 98 -20.73 8.65 -5.68
CA VAL A 98 -21.23 9.51 -6.76
C VAL A 98 -22.11 8.66 -7.68
N GLU A 99 -23.16 9.26 -8.23
CA GLU A 99 -23.99 8.59 -9.23
C GLU A 99 -23.18 8.27 -10.50
N PRO A 100 -23.24 7.03 -11.04
CA PRO A 100 -22.50 6.64 -12.24
C PRO A 100 -22.75 7.57 -13.44
N GLU A 101 -23.94 8.13 -13.55
CA GLU A 101 -24.36 9.09 -14.57
C GLU A 101 -23.49 10.35 -14.53
N ARG A 102 -23.19 10.86 -13.33
CA ARG A 102 -22.33 12.04 -13.13
C ARG A 102 -20.89 11.80 -13.55
N LEU A 103 -20.38 10.59 -13.33
CA LEU A 103 -19.05 10.19 -13.80
C LEU A 103 -19.01 10.09 -15.33
N SER A 104 -20.10 9.62 -15.95
CA SER A 104 -20.25 9.63 -17.40
C SER A 104 -20.33 11.04 -17.98
N GLU A 105 -21.11 11.93 -17.35
CA GLU A 105 -21.20 13.35 -17.72
C GLU A 105 -19.83 14.04 -17.66
N LEU A 106 -19.08 13.83 -16.58
CA LEU A 106 -17.72 14.36 -16.43
C LEU A 106 -16.79 13.88 -17.55
N TYR A 107 -16.83 12.60 -17.87
CA TYR A 107 -16.02 12.05 -18.96
C TYR A 107 -16.37 12.67 -20.32
N GLN A 108 -17.67 12.82 -20.63
CA GLN A 108 -18.11 13.47 -21.87
C GLN A 108 -17.67 14.93 -21.94
N LEU A 109 -17.82 15.67 -20.84
CA LEU A 109 -17.38 17.06 -20.75
C LEU A 109 -15.88 17.20 -21.02
N VAL A 110 -15.06 16.31 -20.45
CA VAL A 110 -13.62 16.29 -20.71
C VAL A 110 -13.30 16.01 -22.17
N ILE A 111 -14.01 15.07 -22.82
CA ILE A 111 -13.83 14.80 -24.26
C ILE A 111 -14.21 16.03 -25.09
N GLU A 112 -15.33 16.68 -24.80
CA GLU A 112 -15.80 17.87 -25.52
C GLU A 112 -14.80 19.02 -25.39
N CYS A 113 -14.31 19.28 -24.19
CA CYS A 113 -13.27 20.28 -23.94
C CYS A 113 -11.97 20.01 -24.71
N ARG A 114 -11.56 18.74 -24.85
CA ARG A 114 -10.39 18.39 -25.66
C ARG A 114 -10.64 18.62 -27.15
N ARG A 115 -11.81 18.23 -27.65
CA ARG A 115 -12.21 18.44 -29.05
C ARG A 115 -12.32 19.91 -29.42
N ALA A 116 -12.76 20.76 -28.49
CA ALA A 116 -12.85 22.20 -28.70
C ALA A 116 -11.48 22.92 -28.70
N ASN A 117 -10.45 22.31 -28.11
CA ASN A 117 -9.09 22.86 -28.01
C ASN A 117 -8.07 22.18 -28.95
N SER A 118 -8.53 21.27 -29.83
CA SER A 118 -7.73 20.61 -30.87
C SER A 118 -8.02 21.22 -32.23
#